data_AF-A0A1I0QRK8-F1
#
_entry.id   AF-A0A1I0QRK8-F1
#
_cell.length_a   1.000
_cell.length_b   1.000
_cell.length_c   1.000
_cell.angle_alpha   90.00
_cell.angle_beta   90.00
_cell.angle_gamma   90.00
#
_symmetry.space_group_name_H-M   'P 1'
#
loop_
_entity.id
_entity.type
_entity.pdbx_description
1 polymer ?
#
loop_
_entity_poly.entity_id
_entity_poly.type
_entity_poly.pdbx_seq_one_letter_code
_entity_poly.pdbx_strand_id
1 'polypeptide(L)'
;MLARPYVRDCYCKNGGAHLARLGDQMNVEHGRDMVMSYTRVRNALGVLGMLLPVFLIIGGVLDNERIEPTISDFYHTTYRDLFVGTLCAIGVFLISYRGYRREKGEFINDDWLATSAGIAAFGVALFPNESQTGQIATMTQANLGIDMTPVFHYSAALVFFSSLAAFCLVKFPRGAKLHRKRVYHWCGYTILLCLALTAIAAAFKNFYPGPIRDVVIANNLIFWFEAFGIWAFGLSWLVKGKADLMLVQAVHPKDDTALDEDHAAQ
;
A
#
# COMPACT_ATOMS: atom_id res chain seq x y z
N MET A 1 -55.27 46.23 33.54
CA MET A 1 -55.41 45.47 32.28
C MET A 1 -54.00 45.09 31.84
N LEU A 2 -53.63 43.82 31.97
CA LEU A 2 -52.29 43.26 31.71
C LEU A 2 -52.29 42.44 30.41
N ALA A 3 -51.07 42.25 29.88
CA ALA A 3 -50.58 41.23 28.92
C ALA A 3 -50.62 41.59 27.42
N ARG A 4 -49.59 41.32 26.60
CA ARG A 4 -48.22 40.74 26.73
C ARG A 4 -47.47 40.96 25.38
N PRO A 5 -46.17 41.22 25.34
CA PRO A 5 -45.35 41.11 24.12
C PRO A 5 -44.51 39.82 24.16
N TYR A 6 -44.80 38.80 23.34
CA TYR A 6 -43.99 37.58 23.31
C TYR A 6 -44.10 36.76 22.01
N VAL A 7 -43.70 37.27 20.82
CA VAL A 7 -43.55 36.37 19.64
C VAL A 7 -42.52 36.83 18.57
N ARG A 8 -41.46 37.58 18.88
CA ARG A 8 -40.45 37.93 17.85
C ARG A 8 -39.03 37.36 18.05
N ASP A 9 -38.70 36.80 19.21
CA ASP A 9 -37.33 36.35 19.49
C ASP A 9 -37.01 34.87 19.16
N CYS A 10 -37.99 34.04 18.83
CA CYS A 10 -37.74 32.60 18.59
C CYS A 10 -37.24 32.25 17.17
N TYR A 11 -37.56 33.05 16.14
CA TYR A 11 -37.22 32.68 14.75
C TYR A 11 -35.73 32.93 14.41
N CYS A 12 -35.11 34.00 14.91
CA CYS A 12 -33.68 34.26 14.66
C CYS A 12 -32.73 33.37 15.48
N LYS A 13 -33.13 32.95 16.69
CA LYS A 13 -32.30 32.04 17.53
C LYS A 13 -32.29 30.60 17.01
N ASN A 14 -33.40 30.13 16.43
CA ASN A 14 -33.48 28.77 15.86
C ASN A 14 -32.74 28.63 14.52
N GLY A 15 -32.71 29.66 13.68
CA GLY A 15 -31.99 29.63 12.40
C GLY A 15 -30.47 29.46 12.58
N GLY A 16 -29.86 30.20 13.51
CA GLY A 16 -28.43 30.10 13.79
C GLY A 16 -28.01 28.75 14.39
N ALA A 17 -28.81 28.20 15.31
CA ALA A 17 -28.55 26.88 15.89
C ALA A 17 -28.73 25.75 14.87
N HIS A 18 -29.70 25.87 13.95
CA HIS A 18 -29.91 24.90 12.87
C HIS A 18 -28.76 24.92 11.85
N LEU A 19 -28.32 26.11 11.41
CA LEU A 19 -27.18 26.26 10.51
C LEU A 19 -25.87 25.75 11.14
N ALA A 20 -25.66 25.98 12.44
CA ALA A 20 -24.51 25.44 13.16
C ALA A 20 -24.53 23.90 13.22
N ARG A 21 -25.69 23.29 13.46
CA ARG A 21 -25.86 21.82 13.44
C ARG A 21 -25.64 21.23 12.05
N LEU A 22 -26.18 21.88 11.01
CA LEU A 22 -25.95 21.47 9.62
C LEU A 22 -24.45 21.55 9.26
N GLY A 23 -23.76 22.60 9.67
CA GLY A 23 -22.32 22.74 9.45
C GLY A 23 -21.50 21.66 10.18
N ASP A 24 -21.88 21.31 11.41
CA ASP A 24 -21.23 20.24 12.18
C ASP A 24 -21.47 18.86 11.55
N GLN A 25 -22.71 18.58 11.14
CA GLN A 25 -23.08 17.35 10.42
C GLN A 25 -22.30 17.21 9.10
N MET A 26 -22.25 18.28 8.29
CA MET A 26 -21.47 18.27 7.04
C MET A 26 -19.97 18.02 7.28
N ASN A 27 -19.39 18.61 8.33
CA ASN A 27 -17.97 18.39 8.66
C ASN A 27 -17.71 16.94 9.09
N VAL A 28 -18.64 16.35 9.84
CA VAL A 28 -18.60 14.94 10.26
C VAL A 28 -18.70 14.01 9.05
N GLU A 29 -19.66 14.24 8.15
CA GLU A 29 -19.82 13.44 6.94
C GLU A 29 -18.60 13.55 6.02
N HIS A 30 -18.10 14.76 5.78
CA HIS A 30 -16.89 14.96 4.98
C HIS A 30 -15.67 14.26 5.58
N GLY A 31 -15.52 14.32 6.91
CA GLY A 31 -14.48 13.59 7.63
C GLY A 31 -14.60 12.07 7.45
N ARG A 32 -15.82 11.53 7.58
CA ARG A 32 -16.12 10.11 7.37
C ARG A 32 -15.76 9.67 5.95
N ASP A 33 -16.20 10.41 4.93
CA ASP A 33 -15.96 10.08 3.52
C ASP A 33 -14.47 10.08 3.17
N MET A 34 -13.72 11.06 3.70
CA MET A 34 -12.27 11.08 3.55
C MET A 34 -11.63 9.82 4.13
N VAL A 35 -11.96 9.45 5.38
CA VAL A 35 -11.36 8.25 6.00
C VAL A 35 -11.76 6.98 5.25
N MET A 36 -13.01 6.86 4.79
CA MET A 36 -13.46 5.72 3.98
C MET A 36 -12.69 5.60 2.67
N SER A 37 -12.40 6.73 2.00
CA SER A 37 -11.55 6.75 0.81
C SER A 37 -10.14 6.24 1.13
N TYR A 38 -9.51 6.74 2.20
CA TYR A 38 -8.19 6.26 2.63
C TYR A 38 -8.17 4.76 2.95
N THR A 39 -9.18 4.25 3.65
CA THR A 39 -9.30 2.83 3.95
C THR A 39 -9.38 1.98 2.68
N ARG A 40 -10.13 2.42 1.66
CA ARG A 40 -10.22 1.72 0.37
C ARG A 40 -8.87 1.67 -0.33
N VAL A 41 -8.13 2.79 -0.34
CA VAL A 41 -6.77 2.84 -0.91
C VAL A 41 -5.84 1.85 -0.19
N ARG A 42 -5.86 1.83 1.14
CA ARG A 42 -5.03 0.90 1.94
C ARG A 42 -5.39 -0.56 1.68
N ASN A 43 -6.68 -0.87 1.60
CA ASN A 43 -7.15 -2.21 1.31
C ASN A 43 -6.77 -2.65 -0.12
N ALA A 44 -6.89 -1.76 -1.11
CA ALA A 44 -6.49 -2.04 -2.48
C ALA A 44 -4.99 -2.34 -2.57
N LEU A 45 -4.13 -1.53 -1.93
CA LEU A 45 -2.69 -1.79 -1.81
C LEU A 45 -2.39 -3.16 -1.19
N GLY A 46 -3.08 -3.46 -0.08
CA GLY A 46 -2.96 -4.74 0.60
C GLY A 46 -3.35 -5.93 -0.28
N VAL A 47 -4.51 -5.85 -0.96
CA VAL A 47 -5.00 -6.91 -1.86
C VAL A 47 -4.06 -7.10 -3.04
N LEU A 48 -3.62 -6.03 -3.70
CA LEU A 48 -2.67 -6.09 -4.81
C LEU A 48 -1.36 -6.75 -4.39
N GLY A 49 -0.82 -6.36 -3.22
CA GLY A 49 0.37 -6.99 -2.64
C GLY A 49 0.17 -8.47 -2.34
N MET A 50 -0.97 -8.86 -1.76
CA MET A 50 -1.23 -10.28 -1.46
C MET A 50 -1.38 -11.14 -2.72
N LEU A 51 -2.08 -10.62 -3.73
CA LEU A 51 -2.42 -11.37 -4.93
C LEU A 51 -1.29 -11.46 -5.94
N LEU A 52 -0.41 -10.45 -6.03
CA LEU A 52 0.63 -10.42 -7.05
C LEU A 52 1.53 -11.68 -7.04
N PRO A 53 2.17 -12.08 -5.92
CA PRO A 53 2.98 -13.29 -5.93
C PRO A 53 2.16 -14.55 -6.22
N VAL A 54 0.91 -14.62 -5.74
CA VAL A 54 0.03 -15.78 -5.97
C VAL A 54 -0.24 -15.98 -7.46
N PHE A 55 -0.61 -14.92 -8.16
CA PHE A 55 -0.87 -15.01 -9.59
C PHE A 55 0.38 -15.31 -10.40
N LEU A 56 1.54 -14.76 -10.02
CA LEU A 56 2.81 -15.07 -10.70
C LEU A 56 3.23 -16.54 -10.49
N ILE A 57 3.05 -17.10 -9.28
CA ILE A 57 3.30 -18.52 -9.01
C ILE A 57 2.41 -19.40 -9.88
N ILE A 58 1.10 -19.13 -9.88
CA ILE A 58 0.13 -19.89 -10.68
C ILE A 58 0.50 -19.79 -12.16
N GLY A 59 0.79 -18.58 -12.64
CA GLY A 59 1.13 -18.35 -14.03
C GLY A 59 2.41 -19.03 -14.48
N GLY A 60 3.47 -18.96 -13.68
CA GLY A 60 4.74 -19.62 -13.98
C GLY A 60 4.59 -21.14 -14.07
N VAL A 61 3.87 -21.74 -13.12
CA VAL A 61 3.65 -23.19 -13.09
C VAL A 61 2.77 -23.66 -14.26
N LEU A 62 1.74 -22.89 -14.64
CA LEU A 62 0.83 -23.28 -15.73
C LEU A 62 1.45 -23.14 -17.12
N ASP A 63 2.20 -22.05 -17.38
CA ASP A 63 2.70 -21.76 -18.74
C ASP A 63 4.11 -22.32 -19.00
N ASN A 64 4.97 -22.37 -17.98
CA ASN A 64 6.40 -22.68 -18.15
C ASN A 64 6.86 -23.90 -17.34
N GLU A 65 5.93 -24.60 -16.66
CA GLU A 65 6.21 -25.71 -15.74
C GLU A 65 7.24 -25.35 -14.63
N ARG A 66 7.47 -24.06 -14.40
CA ARG A 66 8.51 -23.54 -13.49
C ARG A 66 8.17 -22.15 -12.99
N ILE A 67 8.67 -21.81 -11.81
CA ILE A 67 8.63 -20.44 -11.28
C ILE A 67 9.90 -19.73 -11.75
N GLU A 68 9.78 -18.47 -12.20
CA GLU A 68 10.95 -17.68 -12.57
C GLU A 68 11.84 -17.35 -11.36
N PRO A 69 13.16 -17.13 -11.54
CA PRO A 69 14.11 -17.01 -10.43
C PRO A 69 13.85 -15.84 -9.47
N THR A 70 13.19 -14.78 -9.95
CA THR A 70 12.77 -13.59 -9.18
C THR A 70 11.35 -13.16 -9.59
N ILE A 71 10.68 -12.37 -8.73
CA ILE A 71 9.39 -11.73 -9.07
C ILE A 71 9.56 -10.82 -10.27
N SER A 72 10.69 -10.11 -10.36
CA SER A 72 10.98 -9.19 -11.47
C SER A 72 11.25 -9.89 -12.81
N ASP A 73 11.66 -11.16 -12.81
CA ASP A 73 11.89 -11.93 -14.05
C ASP A 73 10.60 -12.19 -14.84
N PHE A 74 9.44 -12.15 -14.17
CA PHE A 74 8.14 -12.21 -14.85
C PHE A 74 7.92 -11.05 -15.82
N TYR A 75 8.72 -9.97 -15.75
CA TYR A 75 8.75 -8.91 -16.75
C TYR A 75 9.01 -9.44 -18.17
N HIS A 76 9.83 -10.49 -18.32
CA HIS A 76 10.21 -11.03 -19.62
C HIS A 76 9.32 -12.21 -20.05
N THR A 77 8.17 -12.38 -19.41
CA THR A 77 7.20 -13.45 -19.70
C THR A 77 5.86 -12.91 -20.18
N THR A 78 4.92 -13.79 -20.50
CA THR A 78 3.51 -13.47 -20.78
C THR A 78 2.80 -12.77 -19.62
N TYR A 79 3.33 -12.85 -18.40
CA TYR A 79 2.78 -12.22 -17.19
C TYR A 79 3.28 -10.80 -16.92
N ARG A 80 4.06 -10.21 -17.85
CA ARG A 80 4.57 -8.84 -17.75
C ARG A 80 3.47 -7.84 -17.41
N ASP A 81 2.33 -7.93 -18.09
CA ASP A 81 1.26 -6.94 -17.96
C ASP A 81 0.63 -6.96 -16.57
N LEU A 82 0.57 -8.14 -15.94
CA LEU A 82 0.12 -8.28 -14.55
C LEU A 82 1.12 -7.67 -13.57
N PHE A 83 2.42 -7.94 -13.77
CA PHE A 83 3.50 -7.38 -12.94
C PHE A 83 3.54 -5.85 -13.04
N VAL A 84 3.68 -5.32 -14.26
CA VAL A 84 3.77 -3.87 -14.53
C VAL A 84 2.47 -3.16 -14.13
N GLY A 85 1.32 -3.70 -14.52
CA GLY A 85 0.01 -3.12 -14.19
C GLY A 85 -0.23 -3.02 -12.68
N THR A 86 0.15 -4.06 -11.93
CA THR A 86 0.01 -4.07 -10.47
C THR A 86 0.93 -3.04 -9.81
N LEU A 87 2.19 -2.95 -10.23
CA LEU A 87 3.13 -1.95 -9.69
C LEU A 87 2.73 -0.52 -10.03
N CYS A 88 2.23 -0.26 -11.24
CA CYS A 88 1.66 1.03 -11.61
C CYS A 88 0.46 1.39 -10.72
N ALA A 89 -0.46 0.45 -10.48
CA ALA A 89 -1.61 0.68 -9.59
C ALA A 89 -1.16 0.95 -8.15
N ILE A 90 -0.21 0.17 -7.63
CA ILE A 90 0.42 0.41 -6.31
C ILE A 90 1.06 1.80 -6.28
N GLY A 91 1.78 2.19 -7.33
CA GLY A 91 2.41 3.50 -7.47
C GLY A 91 1.42 4.66 -7.36
N VAL A 92 0.33 4.61 -8.14
CA VAL A 92 -0.75 5.61 -8.08
C VAL A 92 -1.36 5.68 -6.69
N PHE A 93 -1.68 4.53 -6.09
CA PHE A 93 -2.30 4.47 -4.76
C PHE A 93 -1.37 4.98 -3.66
N LEU A 94 -0.07 4.73 -3.75
CA LEU A 94 0.92 5.26 -2.80
C LEU A 94 1.14 6.77 -2.97
N ILE A 95 1.13 7.31 -4.20
CA ILE A 95 1.21 8.78 -4.38
C ILE A 95 -0.08 9.46 -3.90
N SER A 96 -1.22 8.83 -4.15
CA SER A 96 -2.53 9.31 -3.70
C SER A 96 -2.72 9.15 -2.18
N TYR A 97 -1.86 8.36 -1.54
CA TYR A 97 -1.83 8.21 -0.10
C TYR A 97 -1.28 9.48 0.55
N ARG A 98 -2.17 10.42 0.87
CA ARG A 98 -1.86 11.50 1.80
C ARG A 98 -1.84 10.96 3.22
N GLY A 99 -0.74 11.21 3.93
CA GLY A 99 -0.63 10.86 5.36
C GLY A 99 -1.67 11.59 6.20
N TYR A 100 -1.91 11.10 7.41
CA TYR A 100 -2.70 11.87 8.38
C TYR A 100 -1.95 13.16 8.74
N ARG A 101 -2.68 14.18 9.20
CA ARG A 101 -2.14 15.51 9.55
C ARG A 101 -0.95 15.37 10.51
N ARG A 102 0.20 15.96 10.12
CA ARG A 102 1.47 15.94 10.88
C ARG A 102 1.26 16.12 12.38
N GLU A 103 1.80 15.20 13.18
CA GLU A 103 1.92 15.40 14.64
C GLU A 103 3.19 16.20 14.96
N LYS A 104 3.14 17.06 16.00
CA LYS A 104 4.30 17.84 16.42
C LYS A 104 5.44 16.90 16.87
N GLY A 105 6.58 16.95 16.19
CA GLY A 105 7.77 16.14 16.50
C GLY A 105 8.11 15.05 15.47
N GLU A 106 7.42 14.99 14.32
CA GLU A 106 7.75 14.04 13.27
C GLU A 106 9.04 14.38 12.50
N PHE A 107 10.02 13.46 12.50
CA PHE A 107 11.22 13.54 11.67
C PHE A 107 11.01 13.04 10.23
N ILE A 108 10.07 12.12 10.00
CA ILE A 108 9.78 11.56 8.68
C ILE A 108 8.44 12.11 8.21
N ASN A 109 8.41 12.80 7.06
CA ASN A 109 7.17 13.30 6.47
C ASN A 109 6.42 12.16 5.76
N ASP A 110 5.18 11.85 6.16
CA ASP A 110 4.37 10.77 5.56
C ASP A 110 4.19 10.94 4.05
N ASP A 111 3.91 12.17 3.62
CA ASP A 111 3.66 12.47 2.21
C ASP A 111 4.90 12.22 1.34
N TRP A 112 6.10 12.50 1.87
CA TRP A 112 7.35 12.22 1.15
C TRP A 112 7.62 10.72 1.07
N LEU A 113 7.39 9.98 2.15
CA LEU A 113 7.61 8.53 2.18
C LEU A 113 6.65 7.79 1.24
N ALA A 114 5.39 8.21 1.20
CA ALA A 114 4.38 7.64 0.31
C ALA A 114 4.69 7.95 -1.15
N THR A 115 5.02 9.21 -1.44
CA THR A 115 5.38 9.66 -2.78
C THR A 115 6.66 8.99 -3.27
N SER A 116 7.70 8.86 -2.42
CA SER A 116 8.93 8.18 -2.79
C SER A 116 8.69 6.70 -3.08
N ALA A 117 7.88 6.02 -2.26
CA ALA A 117 7.49 4.65 -2.52
C ALA A 117 6.72 4.51 -3.84
N GLY A 118 5.78 5.41 -4.12
CA GLY A 118 5.02 5.37 -5.35
C GLY A 118 5.85 5.64 -6.61
N ILE A 119 6.74 6.63 -6.58
CA ILE A 119 7.70 6.89 -7.67
C ILE A 119 8.63 5.68 -7.87
N ALA A 120 9.10 5.09 -6.76
CA ALA A 120 9.93 3.89 -6.82
C ALA A 120 9.17 2.69 -7.42
N ALA A 121 7.88 2.50 -7.12
CA ALA A 121 7.06 1.47 -7.75
C ALA A 121 6.95 1.67 -9.27
N PHE A 122 6.78 2.90 -9.74
CA PHE A 122 6.87 3.22 -11.18
C PHE A 122 8.25 2.92 -11.75
N GLY A 123 9.32 3.21 -11.01
CA GLY A 123 10.68 2.85 -11.40
C GLY A 123 10.83 1.34 -11.62
N VAL A 124 10.33 0.51 -10.71
CA VAL A 124 10.36 -0.96 -10.89
C VAL A 124 9.51 -1.39 -12.10
N ALA A 125 8.36 -0.76 -12.32
CA ALA A 125 7.45 -1.10 -13.42
C ALA A 125 7.95 -0.69 -14.81
N LEU A 126 8.65 0.45 -14.91
CA LEU A 126 9.04 1.04 -16.20
C LEU A 126 10.45 0.64 -16.63
N PHE A 127 11.30 0.22 -15.70
CA PHE A 127 12.67 -0.18 -15.97
C PHE A 127 12.77 -1.70 -15.80
N PRO A 128 12.85 -2.50 -16.88
CA PRO A 128 13.06 -3.94 -16.78
C PRO A 128 14.35 -4.33 -16.03
N ASN A 129 14.34 -5.50 -15.38
CA ASN A 129 15.56 -6.15 -14.91
C ASN A 129 16.36 -6.77 -16.08
N GLU A 130 17.44 -7.51 -15.79
CA GLU A 130 18.30 -8.11 -16.83
C GLU A 130 17.50 -8.97 -17.81
N SER A 131 17.69 -8.68 -19.11
CA SER A 131 17.10 -9.48 -20.18
C SER A 131 17.90 -10.77 -20.37
N GLN A 132 17.21 -11.92 -20.33
CA GLN A 132 17.83 -13.22 -20.62
C GLN A 132 18.15 -13.39 -22.12
N THR A 133 17.45 -12.67 -23.00
CA THR A 133 17.60 -12.77 -24.46
C THR A 133 18.53 -11.70 -25.04
N GLY A 134 18.90 -10.68 -24.23
CA GLY A 134 19.67 -9.54 -24.70
C GLY A 134 18.92 -8.67 -25.71
N GLN A 135 17.60 -8.82 -25.83
CA GLN A 135 16.78 -8.05 -26.77
C GLN A 135 16.21 -6.80 -26.11
N ILE A 136 16.18 -5.70 -26.88
CA ILE A 136 15.50 -4.46 -26.48
C ILE A 136 13.99 -4.67 -26.62
N ALA A 137 13.29 -4.78 -25.48
CA ALA A 137 11.85 -5.03 -25.45
C ALA A 137 11.03 -3.79 -25.07
N THR A 138 11.69 -2.73 -24.59
CA THR A 138 11.01 -1.56 -23.99
C THR A 138 11.68 -0.24 -24.37
N MET A 139 10.91 0.85 -24.27
CA MET A 139 11.42 2.22 -24.49
C MET A 139 12.57 2.57 -23.55
N THR A 140 12.50 2.18 -22.28
CA THR A 140 13.56 2.48 -21.29
C THR A 140 14.86 1.76 -21.64
N GLN A 141 14.80 0.50 -22.07
CA GLN A 141 15.96 -0.22 -22.60
C GLN A 141 16.49 0.40 -23.89
N ALA A 142 15.63 0.87 -24.79
CA ALA A 142 16.04 1.52 -26.04
C ALA A 142 16.80 2.84 -25.78
N ASN A 143 16.37 3.60 -24.77
CA ASN A 143 16.93 4.93 -24.47
C ASN A 143 18.14 4.88 -23.54
N LEU A 144 18.17 3.97 -22.56
CA LEU A 144 19.21 3.90 -21.52
C LEU A 144 20.22 2.76 -21.75
N GLY A 145 19.86 1.78 -22.57
CA GLY A 145 20.64 0.57 -22.80
C GLY A 145 20.25 -0.57 -21.86
N ILE A 146 20.56 -1.80 -22.31
CA ILE A 146 20.23 -3.05 -21.61
C ILE A 146 21.00 -3.19 -20.29
N ASP A 147 22.21 -2.63 -20.19
CA ASP A 147 23.05 -2.76 -19.00
C ASP A 147 22.68 -1.78 -17.88
N MET A 148 22.21 -0.57 -18.24
CA MET A 148 21.88 0.47 -17.26
C MET A 148 20.45 0.32 -16.72
N THR A 149 19.53 -0.20 -17.52
CA THR A 149 18.12 -0.33 -17.11
C THR A 149 17.94 -1.17 -15.82
N PRO A 150 18.62 -2.32 -15.64
CA PRO A 150 18.55 -3.09 -14.40
C PRO A 150 19.07 -2.32 -13.18
N VAL A 151 20.07 -1.45 -13.33
CA VAL A 151 20.58 -0.61 -12.23
C VAL A 151 19.47 0.32 -11.71
N PHE A 152 18.71 0.93 -12.61
CA PHE A 152 17.54 1.74 -12.24
C PHE A 152 16.44 0.88 -11.60
N HIS A 153 16.17 -0.31 -12.14
CA HIS A 153 15.22 -1.25 -11.57
C HIS A 153 15.55 -1.59 -10.11
N TYR A 154 16.78 -2.03 -9.84
CA TYR A 154 17.21 -2.42 -8.50
C TYR A 154 17.27 -1.25 -7.52
N SER A 155 17.69 -0.08 -7.99
CA SER A 155 17.68 1.14 -7.17
C SER A 155 16.25 1.52 -6.78
N ALA A 156 15.31 1.43 -7.73
CA ALA A 156 13.90 1.65 -7.49
C ALA A 156 13.31 0.61 -6.52
N ALA A 157 13.62 -0.67 -6.71
CA ALA A 157 13.17 -1.74 -5.82
C ALA A 157 13.67 -1.54 -4.38
N LEU A 158 14.94 -1.16 -4.22
CA LEU A 158 15.53 -0.86 -2.92
C LEU A 158 14.80 0.28 -2.21
N VAL A 159 14.53 1.39 -2.91
CA VAL A 159 13.78 2.53 -2.35
C VAL A 159 12.35 2.12 -2.01
N PHE A 160 11.70 1.35 -2.88
CA PHE A 160 10.34 0.87 -2.70
C PHE A 160 10.21 0.02 -1.42
N PHE A 161 10.94 -1.09 -1.32
CA PHE A 161 10.85 -1.99 -0.16
C PHE A 161 11.32 -1.33 1.13
N SER A 162 12.35 -0.48 1.08
CA SER A 162 12.80 0.29 2.25
C SER A 162 11.71 1.25 2.75
N SER A 163 10.99 1.90 1.83
CA SER A 163 9.88 2.79 2.20
C SER A 163 8.72 2.01 2.83
N LEU A 164 8.39 0.83 2.30
CA LEU A 164 7.37 -0.05 2.87
C LEU A 164 7.73 -0.57 4.26
N ALA A 165 9.00 -0.95 4.46
CA ALA A 165 9.51 -1.31 5.78
C ALA A 165 9.40 -0.13 6.77
N ALA A 166 9.74 1.09 6.33
CA ALA A 166 9.62 2.30 7.15
C ALA A 166 8.15 2.59 7.56
N PHE A 167 7.17 2.38 6.67
CA PHE A 167 5.75 2.45 7.02
C PHE A 167 5.40 1.47 8.15
N CYS A 168 5.84 0.21 8.02
CA CYS A 168 5.55 -0.85 8.98
C CYS A 168 6.23 -0.61 10.35
N LEU A 169 7.45 -0.08 10.36
CA LEU A 169 8.24 0.08 11.58
C LEU A 169 7.98 1.41 12.31
N VAL A 170 7.67 2.48 11.57
CA VAL A 170 7.60 3.82 12.14
C VAL A 170 6.19 4.38 12.12
N LYS A 171 5.45 4.23 11.01
CA LYS A 171 4.19 4.95 10.81
C LYS A 171 2.98 4.17 11.33
N PHE A 172 2.78 2.94 10.89
CA PHE A 172 1.64 2.13 11.29
C PHE A 172 1.57 1.81 12.80
N PRO A 173 2.70 1.62 13.52
CA PRO A 173 2.70 1.42 14.97
C PRO A 173 2.17 2.59 15.81
N ARG A 174 2.11 3.81 15.26
CA ARG A 174 1.69 5.00 16.02
C ARG A 174 0.20 4.96 16.31
N GLY A 175 -0.16 5.21 17.58
CA GLY A 175 -1.54 5.11 18.06
C GLY A 175 -2.14 3.69 17.96
N ALA A 176 -1.34 2.67 17.62
CA ALA A 176 -1.83 1.31 17.45
C ALA A 176 -1.88 0.54 18.78
N LYS A 177 -2.92 -0.28 18.94
CA LYS A 177 -3.01 -1.28 20.02
C LYS A 177 -1.84 -2.26 19.92
N LEU A 178 -1.42 -2.82 21.06
CA LEU A 178 -0.22 -3.67 21.15
C LEU A 178 -0.22 -4.85 20.15
N HIS A 179 -1.35 -5.53 19.97
CA HIS A 179 -1.42 -6.65 19.02
C HIS A 179 -1.15 -6.21 17.57
N ARG A 180 -1.70 -5.08 17.12
CA ARG A 180 -1.45 -4.53 15.77
C ARG A 180 -0.01 -4.06 15.63
N LYS A 181 0.51 -3.39 16.66
CA LYS A 181 1.90 -2.94 16.69
C LYS A 181 2.88 -4.10 16.51
N ARG A 182 2.62 -5.26 17.13
CA ARG A 182 3.40 -6.48 16.90
C ARG A 182 3.35 -6.95 15.45
N VAL A 183 2.16 -6.98 14.85
CA VAL A 183 2.00 -7.38 13.43
C VAL A 183 2.78 -6.44 12.51
N TYR A 184 2.68 -5.12 12.71
CA TYR A 184 3.41 -4.16 11.88
C TYR A 184 4.92 -4.30 12.01
N HIS A 185 5.45 -4.45 13.24
CA HIS A 185 6.88 -4.68 13.42
C HIS A 185 7.34 -5.99 12.79
N TRP A 186 6.57 -7.08 12.96
CA TRP A 186 6.89 -8.36 12.33
C TRP A 186 6.96 -8.20 10.80
N CYS A 187 5.96 -7.56 10.19
CA CYS A 187 5.96 -7.30 8.74
C CYS A 187 7.16 -6.45 8.32
N GLY A 188 7.46 -5.38 9.06
CA GLY A 188 8.58 -4.48 8.74
C GLY A 188 9.95 -5.16 8.83
N TYR A 189 10.18 -5.96 9.88
CA TYR A 189 11.41 -6.73 10.02
C TYR A 189 11.51 -7.86 8.99
N THR A 190 10.39 -8.52 8.65
CA THR A 190 10.35 -9.50 7.56
C THR A 190 10.75 -8.84 6.23
N ILE A 191 10.23 -7.66 5.90
CA ILE A 191 10.62 -6.94 4.68
C ILE A 191 12.13 -6.65 4.67
N LEU A 192 12.69 -6.12 5.75
CA LEU A 192 14.13 -5.82 5.82
C LEU A 192 14.99 -7.09 5.74
N LEU A 193 14.58 -8.17 6.40
CA LEU A 193 15.26 -9.46 6.34
C LEU A 193 15.24 -10.01 4.91
N CYS A 194 14.08 -10.03 4.26
CA CYS A 194 13.93 -10.48 2.88
C CYS A 194 14.75 -9.63 1.90
N LEU A 195 14.80 -8.31 2.10
CA LEU A 195 15.61 -7.41 1.28
C LEU A 195 17.11 -7.70 1.44
N ALA A 196 17.58 -7.90 2.69
CA ALA A 196 18.97 -8.27 2.96
C ALA A 196 19.32 -9.66 2.38
N LEU A 197 18.45 -10.65 2.57
CA LEU A 197 18.64 -12.00 2.03
C LEU A 197 18.63 -12.01 0.49
N THR A 198 17.81 -11.17 -0.13
CA THR A 198 17.80 -10.98 -1.59
C THR A 198 19.14 -10.43 -2.07
N ALA A 199 19.66 -9.37 -1.45
CA ALA A 199 20.96 -8.81 -1.79
C ALA A 199 22.11 -9.82 -1.60
N ILE A 200 22.09 -10.58 -0.50
CA ILE A 200 23.07 -11.63 -0.21
C ILE A 200 22.99 -12.75 -1.25
N ALA A 201 21.79 -13.26 -1.54
CA ALA A 201 21.58 -14.32 -2.53
C ALA A 201 21.96 -13.88 -3.94
N ALA A 202 21.66 -12.63 -4.32
CA ALA A 202 22.10 -12.05 -5.58
C ALA A 202 23.63 -11.94 -5.66
N ALA A 203 24.30 -11.54 -4.57
CA ALA A 203 25.77 -11.49 -4.52
C ALA A 203 26.39 -12.89 -4.69
N PHE A 204 25.86 -13.91 -4.00
CA PHE A 204 26.32 -15.30 -4.18
C PHE A 204 26.08 -15.80 -5.61
N LYS A 205 24.91 -15.53 -6.18
CA LYS A 205 24.56 -15.90 -7.56
C LYS A 205 25.54 -15.31 -8.59
N ASN A 206 25.93 -14.04 -8.41
CA ASN A 206 26.68 -13.28 -9.40
C ASN A 206 28.20 -13.34 -9.24
N PHE A 207 28.72 -13.43 -8.00
CA PHE A 207 30.17 -13.31 -7.73
C PHE A 207 30.84 -14.59 -7.23
N TYR A 208 30.08 -15.60 -6.78
CA TYR A 208 30.63 -16.79 -6.13
C TYR A 208 30.18 -18.08 -6.83
N PRO A 209 30.96 -18.62 -7.78
CA PRO A 209 30.68 -19.93 -8.36
C PRO A 209 30.83 -21.02 -7.28
N GLY A 210 29.92 -21.99 -7.26
CA GLY A 210 29.97 -23.14 -6.36
C GLY A 210 28.60 -23.63 -5.88
N PRO A 211 28.57 -24.60 -4.95
CA PRO A 211 27.34 -25.25 -4.51
C PRO A 211 26.27 -24.29 -3.96
N ILE A 212 26.70 -23.19 -3.34
CA ILE A 212 25.79 -22.18 -2.80
C ILE A 212 25.01 -21.48 -3.92
N ARG A 213 25.68 -21.13 -5.03
CA ARG A 213 25.02 -20.54 -6.21
C ARG A 213 23.98 -21.49 -6.78
N ASP A 214 24.32 -22.76 -6.90
CA ASP A 214 23.41 -23.76 -7.49
C ASP A 214 22.18 -23.97 -6.59
N VAL A 215 22.35 -23.93 -5.26
CA VAL A 215 21.22 -23.94 -4.31
C VAL A 215 20.34 -22.69 -4.48
N VAL A 216 20.92 -21.50 -4.62
CA VAL A 216 20.16 -20.25 -4.83
C VAL A 216 19.32 -20.32 -6.10
N ILE A 217 19.89 -20.81 -7.20
CA ILE A 217 19.23 -20.92 -8.50
C ILE A 217 18.19 -22.04 -8.49
N ALA A 218 18.55 -23.25 -8.06
CA ALA A 218 17.67 -24.42 -8.13
C ALA A 218 16.41 -24.28 -7.26
N ASN A 219 16.47 -23.48 -6.19
CA ASN A 219 15.35 -23.29 -5.28
C ASN A 219 14.65 -21.93 -5.45
N ASN A 220 15.02 -21.13 -6.45
CA ASN A 220 14.48 -19.78 -6.68
C ASN A 220 14.44 -18.93 -5.38
N LEU A 221 15.53 -18.93 -4.61
CA LEU A 221 15.51 -18.33 -3.27
C LEU A 221 15.20 -16.83 -3.30
N ILE A 222 15.69 -16.12 -4.32
CA ILE A 222 15.44 -14.69 -4.50
C ILE A 222 13.94 -14.42 -4.69
N PHE A 223 13.28 -15.18 -5.57
CA PHE A 223 11.82 -15.14 -5.74
C PHE A 223 11.08 -15.25 -4.41
N TRP A 224 11.43 -16.25 -3.59
CA TRP A 224 10.74 -16.46 -2.30
C TRP A 224 10.98 -15.32 -1.33
N PHE A 225 12.20 -14.79 -1.24
CA PHE A 225 12.48 -13.64 -0.39
C PHE A 225 11.66 -12.42 -0.82
N GLU A 226 11.60 -12.12 -2.12
CA GLU A 226 10.77 -11.04 -2.65
C GLU A 226 9.28 -11.28 -2.37
N ALA A 227 8.77 -12.49 -2.60
CA ALA A 227 7.38 -12.86 -2.35
C ALA A 227 7.00 -12.70 -0.87
N PHE A 228 7.83 -13.18 0.07
CA PHE A 228 7.59 -13.00 1.50
C PHE A 228 7.63 -11.53 1.92
N GLY A 229 8.52 -10.72 1.33
CA GLY A 229 8.54 -9.27 1.53
C GLY A 229 7.25 -8.61 1.05
N ILE A 230 6.76 -8.99 -0.13
CA ILE A 230 5.51 -8.50 -0.71
C ILE A 230 4.29 -8.93 0.13
N TRP A 231 4.23 -10.17 0.61
CA TRP A 231 3.16 -10.63 1.49
C TRP A 231 3.16 -9.95 2.86
N ALA A 232 4.34 -9.70 3.44
CA ALA A 232 4.46 -8.92 4.67
C ALA A 232 3.96 -7.48 4.45
N PHE A 233 4.27 -6.87 3.31
CA PHE A 233 3.68 -5.61 2.88
C PHE A 233 2.15 -5.70 2.77
N GLY A 234 1.63 -6.65 1.99
CA GLY A 234 0.18 -6.79 1.77
C GLY A 234 -0.59 -6.94 3.08
N LEU A 235 -0.10 -7.80 3.97
CA LEU A 235 -0.69 -8.03 5.29
C LEU A 235 -0.71 -6.77 6.15
N SER A 236 0.39 -6.01 6.20
CA SER A 236 0.45 -4.81 7.04
C SER A 236 -0.54 -3.73 6.59
N TRP A 237 -0.73 -3.57 5.28
CA TRP A 237 -1.68 -2.62 4.71
C TRP A 237 -3.13 -3.05 4.90
N LEU A 238 -3.45 -4.34 4.79
CA LEU A 238 -4.78 -4.87 5.12
C LEU A 238 -5.14 -4.67 6.61
N VAL A 239 -4.19 -4.95 7.51
CA VAL A 239 -4.38 -4.75 8.95
C VAL A 239 -4.60 -3.27 9.26
N LYS A 240 -3.85 -2.37 8.60
CA LYS A 240 -4.02 -0.92 8.75
C LYS A 240 -5.35 -0.43 8.17
N GLY A 241 -5.75 -0.89 6.99
CA GLY A 241 -7.04 -0.55 6.39
C GLY A 241 -8.22 -0.96 7.28
N LYS A 242 -8.23 -2.19 7.79
CA LYS A 242 -9.24 -2.67 8.75
C LYS A 242 -9.23 -1.87 10.05
N ALA A 243 -8.04 -1.54 10.56
CA ALA A 243 -7.88 -0.75 11.77
C ALA A 243 -8.55 0.64 11.67
N ASP A 244 -8.37 1.31 10.53
CA ASP A 244 -8.95 2.63 10.30
C ASP A 244 -10.47 2.56 10.09
N LEU A 245 -10.97 1.52 9.41
CA LEU A 245 -12.41 1.27 9.24
C LEU A 245 -13.12 1.13 10.60
N MET A 246 -12.56 0.34 11.50
CA MET A 246 -13.13 0.12 12.84
C MET A 246 -13.14 1.39 13.68
N LEU A 247 -12.17 2.29 13.49
CA LEU A 247 -12.14 3.58 14.18
C LEU A 247 -13.29 4.49 13.69
N VAL A 248 -13.53 4.55 12.39
CA VAL A 248 -14.64 5.33 11.83
C VAL A 248 -15.98 4.84 12.36
N GLN A 249 -16.19 3.52 12.35
CA GLN A 249 -17.44 2.90 12.84
C GLN A 249 -17.66 3.13 14.34
N ALA A 250 -16.59 3.17 15.14
CA ALA A 250 -16.69 3.41 16.58
C ALA A 250 -16.98 4.87 16.94
N VAL A 251 -16.52 5.82 16.12
CA VAL A 251 -16.75 7.27 16.35
C VAL A 251 -18.11 7.71 15.79
N HIS A 252 -18.57 7.06 14.71
CA HIS A 252 -19.85 7.34 14.08
C HIS A 252 -20.64 6.04 13.92
N PRO A 253 -21.25 5.53 15.01
CA PRO A 253 -22.22 4.46 14.87
C PRO A 253 -23.30 4.92 13.90
N LYS A 254 -23.68 4.07 12.95
CA LYS A 254 -24.84 4.35 12.11
C LYS A 254 -26.04 4.47 13.05
N ASP A 255 -26.78 5.57 12.97
CA ASP A 255 -28.15 5.66 13.50
C ASP A 255 -29.05 4.81 12.57
N ASP A 256 -28.85 3.50 12.56
CA ASP A 256 -29.70 2.55 11.83
C ASP A 256 -31.10 2.47 12.49
N THR A 257 -31.31 3.10 13.65
CA THR A 257 -32.59 3.16 14.37
C THR A 257 -33.58 4.21 13.83
N ALA A 258 -33.15 5.14 12.97
CA ALA A 258 -34.05 6.20 12.47
C ALA A 258 -34.88 5.80 11.24
N LEU A 259 -34.57 4.67 10.59
CA LEU A 259 -35.32 4.18 9.42
C LEU A 259 -36.42 3.17 9.80
N ASP A 260 -36.37 2.57 10.99
CA ASP A 260 -37.42 1.67 11.47
C ASP A 260 -38.61 2.41 12.07
N GLU A 261 -38.43 3.63 12.62
CA GLU A 261 -39.55 4.40 13.18
C GLU A 261 -40.48 4.98 12.10
N ASP A 262 -39.96 5.34 10.92
CA ASP A 262 -40.77 5.89 9.82
C ASP A 262 -41.57 4.80 9.07
N HIS A 263 -41.11 3.55 9.14
CA HIS A 263 -41.84 2.37 8.62
C HIS A 263 -42.79 1.74 9.64
N ALA A 264 -42.59 1.97 10.95
CA ALA A 264 -43.52 1.53 12.00
C ALA A 264 -44.66 2.54 12.26
N ALA A 265 -44.54 3.76 11.73
CA ALA A 265 -45.55 4.82 11.82
C ALA A 265 -46.49 4.91 10.59
N GLN A 266 -46.38 3.98 9.64
CA GLN A 266 -47.31 3.80 8.50
C GLN A 266 -48.13 2.52 8.66
#